data_AF-A0A1Y0N119-F1
#
_entry.id   AF-A0A1Y0N119-F1
#
_cell.length_a   1.000
_cell.length_b   1.000
_cell.length_c   1.000
_cell.angle_alpha   90.00
_cell.angle_beta   90.00
_cell.angle_gamma   90.00
#
_symmetry.space_group_name_H-M   'P 1'
#
loop_
_entity.id
_entity.type
_entity.pdbx_description
1 polymer ?
#
loop_
_entity_poly.entity_id
_entity_poly.type
_entity_poly.pdbx_seq_one_letter_code
_entity_poly.pdbx_strand_id
1 'polypeptide(L)'
;MKLPFKNIDRNKKIAIIVVLLFFIFILTGKLSEFYRGAWIYDYEKSVSLFISLGVIIIASVVNTLFLITKYKSNLKKNIFWIFISAIPILYILMMIFLM
;
A
#
# COMPACT_ATOMS: atom_id res chain seq x y z
N MET A 1 18.78 -12.29 -21.14
CA MET A 1 17.38 -11.83 -21.01
C MET A 1 17.34 -10.66 -20.02
N LYS A 2 17.10 -9.42 -20.47
CA LYS A 2 16.97 -8.26 -19.56
C LYS A 2 15.56 -8.32 -18.94
N LEU A 3 15.47 -8.51 -17.62
CA LEU A 3 14.21 -8.47 -16.88
C LEU A 3 13.48 -7.13 -17.19
N PRO A 4 12.18 -7.13 -17.53
CA PRO A 4 11.44 -5.93 -17.94
C PRO A 4 11.42 -4.82 -16.87
N PHE A 5 11.69 -5.18 -15.62
CA PHE A 5 11.75 -4.26 -14.47
C PHE A 5 13.09 -3.53 -14.30
N LYS A 6 14.12 -3.84 -15.11
CA LYS A 6 15.45 -3.22 -14.94
C LYS A 6 15.45 -1.71 -15.24
N ASN A 7 14.56 -1.24 -16.13
CA ASN A 7 14.44 0.18 -16.51
C ASN A 7 13.39 0.98 -15.71
N ILE A 8 12.76 0.39 -14.70
CA ILE A 8 11.75 1.08 -13.91
C ILE A 8 12.43 1.89 -12.79
N ASP A 9 12.00 3.14 -12.64
CA ASP A 9 12.46 4.06 -11.61
C ASP A 9 12.27 3.50 -10.20
N ARG A 10 13.18 3.83 -9.28
CA ARG A 10 13.14 3.33 -7.89
C ARG A 10 11.79 3.56 -7.23
N ASN A 11 11.17 4.72 -7.41
CA ASN A 11 9.91 5.07 -6.73
C ASN A 11 8.71 4.34 -7.33
N LYS A 12 8.78 3.99 -8.61
CA LYS A 12 7.80 3.13 -9.27
C LYS A 12 7.90 1.69 -8.76
N LYS A 13 9.12 1.21 -8.50
CA LYS A 13 9.33 -0.09 -7.84
C LYS A 13 8.79 -0.08 -6.41
N ILE A 14 9.05 0.99 -5.65
CA ILE A 14 8.51 1.15 -4.30
C ILE A 14 6.98 1.15 -4.34
N ALA A 15 6.36 1.86 -5.28
CA ALA A 15 4.89 1.85 -5.45
C ALA A 15 4.34 0.43 -5.61
N ILE A 16 4.97 -0.40 -6.45
CA ILE A 16 4.57 -1.80 -6.65
C ILE A 16 4.71 -2.60 -5.34
N ILE A 17 5.85 -2.47 -4.66
CA ILE A 17 6.12 -3.22 -3.42
C ILE A 17 5.11 -2.84 -2.33
N VAL A 18 4.87 -1.55 -2.13
CA VAL A 18 3.93 -1.05 -1.13
C VAL A 18 2.51 -1.57 -1.40
N VAL A 19 2.06 -1.54 -2.66
CA VAL A 19 0.75 -2.06 -3.04
C VAL A 19 0.64 -3.58 -2.87
N LEU A 20 1.69 -4.33 -3.21
CA LEU A 20 1.71 -5.78 -3.00
C LEU A 20 1.63 -6.13 -1.51
N LEU A 21 2.44 -5.47 -0.67
CA LEU A 21 2.40 -5.65 0.78
C LEU A 21 1.03 -5.29 1.36
N PHE A 22 0.42 -4.23 0.85
CA PHE A 22 -0.92 -3.82 1.24
C PHE A 22 -1.98 -4.90 0.94
N PHE A 23 -1.97 -5.50 -0.25
CA PHE A 23 -2.89 -6.58 -0.58
C PHE A 23 -2.63 -7.85 0.24
N ILE A 24 -1.36 -8.20 0.47
CA ILE A 24 -1.00 -9.32 1.36
C ILE A 24 -1.57 -9.06 2.75
N PHE A 25 -1.42 -7.86 3.28
CA PHE A 25 -1.94 -7.51 4.59
C PHE A 25 -3.47 -7.64 4.67
N ILE A 26 -4.21 -7.13 3.67
CA ILE A 26 -5.68 -7.31 3.60
C ILE A 26 -6.06 -8.80 3.57
N LEU A 27 -5.35 -9.60 2.76
CA LEU A 27 -5.60 -11.05 2.66
C LEU A 27 -5.34 -11.75 3.99
N THR A 28 -4.23 -11.45 4.66
CA THR A 28 -3.93 -11.99 5.99
C THR A 28 -4.99 -11.60 7.00
N GLY A 29 -5.47 -10.35 6.97
CA GLY A 29 -6.56 -9.89 7.82
C GLY A 29 -7.88 -10.63 7.59
N LYS A 30 -8.18 -11.04 6.35
CA LYS A 30 -9.34 -11.89 6.05
C LYS A 30 -9.13 -13.34 6.45
N LEU A 31 -7.93 -13.88 6.26
CA LEU A 31 -7.60 -15.25 6.64
C LEU A 31 -7.57 -15.42 8.16
N SER A 32 -7.14 -14.41 8.91
CA SER A 32 -7.16 -14.46 10.38
C SER A 32 -8.58 -14.56 10.92
N GLU A 33 -9.61 -14.11 10.18
CA GLU A 33 -11.01 -14.26 10.61
C GLU A 33 -11.46 -15.72 10.76
N PHE A 34 -10.83 -16.67 10.08
CA PHE A 34 -11.10 -18.11 10.28
C PHE A 34 -10.67 -18.60 11.66
N TYR A 35 -9.79 -17.87 12.34
CA TYR A 35 -9.28 -18.20 13.67
C TYR A 35 -9.98 -17.38 14.78
N ARG A 36 -11.11 -16.73 14.47
CA ARG A 36 -11.93 -16.01 15.46
C ARG A 36 -12.22 -16.89 16.68
N GLY A 37 -11.83 -16.41 17.87
CA GLY A 37 -11.99 -17.13 19.14
C GLY A 37 -10.73 -17.82 19.66
N ALA A 38 -9.66 -17.89 18.86
CA ALA A 38 -8.34 -18.28 19.36
C ALA A 38 -7.63 -17.07 19.99
N TRP A 39 -6.87 -17.28 21.06
CA TRP A 39 -6.07 -16.22 21.71
C TRP A 39 -5.09 -15.54 20.75
N ILE A 40 -4.60 -16.27 19.75
CA ILE A 40 -3.73 -15.77 18.68
C ILE A 40 -4.44 -14.69 17.86
N TYR A 41 -5.74 -14.82 17.62
CA TYR A 41 -6.53 -13.85 16.86
C TYR A 41 -6.62 -12.49 17.56
N ASP A 42 -6.91 -12.46 18.85
CA ASP A 42 -7.14 -11.21 19.59
C ASP A 42 -5.84 -10.39 19.75
N TYR A 43 -4.71 -11.08 19.96
CA TYR A 43 -3.41 -10.44 20.12
C TYR A 43 -2.82 -9.96 18.78
N GLU A 44 -2.89 -10.78 17.73
CA GLU A 44 -2.39 -10.40 16.40
C GLU A 44 -3.23 -9.30 15.75
N LYS A 45 -4.55 -9.34 15.92
CA LYS A 45 -5.45 -8.41 15.23
C LYS A 45 -5.16 -6.97 15.61
N SER A 46 -5.06 -6.64 16.89
CA SER A 46 -4.95 -5.25 17.33
C SER A 46 -3.55 -4.66 17.04
N VAL A 47 -2.49 -5.39 17.36
CA VAL A 47 -1.11 -4.89 17.20
C VAL A 47 -0.68 -4.89 15.73
N SER A 48 -1.04 -5.93 14.96
CA SER A 48 -0.66 -5.97 13.55
C SER A 48 -1.47 -4.98 12.71
N LEU A 49 -2.73 -4.68 13.03
CA LEU A 49 -3.49 -3.63 12.34
C LEU A 49 -2.80 -2.28 12.43
N PHE A 50 -2.46 -1.82 13.64
CA PHE A 50 -1.91 -0.49 13.82
C PHE A 50 -0.53 -0.33 13.19
N ILE A 51 0.37 -1.30 13.39
CA ILE A 51 1.74 -1.21 12.90
C ILE A 51 1.78 -1.37 11.38
N SER A 52 1.08 -2.38 10.85
CA SER A 52 1.17 -2.71 9.42
C SER A 52 0.46 -1.68 8.55
N LEU A 53 -0.77 -1.29 8.90
CA LEU A 53 -1.47 -0.24 8.15
C LEU A 53 -0.75 1.10 8.29
N GLY A 54 -0.35 1.49 9.51
CA GLY A 54 0.35 2.76 9.74
C GLY A 54 1.60 2.91 8.88
N VAL A 55 2.47 1.89 8.87
CA VAL A 55 3.71 1.91 8.08
C VAL A 55 3.42 1.92 6.57
N ILE A 56 2.47 1.12 6.10
CA ILE A 56 2.10 1.07 4.68
C ILE A 56 1.51 2.39 4.21
N ILE A 57 0.68 3.04 5.04
CA ILE A 57 0.09 4.35 4.74
C ILE A 57 1.16 5.40 4.60
N ILE A 58 2.04 5.52 5.60
CA ILE A 58 3.10 6.53 5.60
C ILE A 58 4.00 6.32 4.37
N ALA A 59 4.39 5.07 4.08
CA ALA A 59 5.18 4.74 2.90
C ALA A 59 4.45 5.12 1.59
N SER A 60 3.14 4.87 1.50
CA SER A 60 2.30 5.23 0.37
C SER A 60 2.19 6.75 0.19
N VAL A 61 1.96 7.52 1.25
CA VAL A 61 1.89 9.00 1.21
C VAL A 61 3.22 9.59 0.77
N VAL A 62 4.33 9.19 1.42
CA VAL A 62 5.66 9.68 1.09
C VAL A 62 6.02 9.37 -0.36
N ASN A 63 5.77 8.14 -0.82
CA ASN A 63 6.08 7.76 -2.19
C ASN A 63 5.20 8.49 -3.23
N THR A 64 3.93 8.72 -2.92
CA THR A 64 3.01 9.47 -3.79
C THR A 64 3.45 10.92 -3.92
N LEU A 65 3.77 11.59 -2.81
CA LEU A 65 4.30 12.96 -2.82
C LEU A 65 5.59 13.04 -3.64
N PHE A 66 6.50 12.09 -3.47
CA PHE A 66 7.75 12.07 -4.21
C PHE A 66 7.52 11.85 -5.72
N LEU A 67 6.60 10.98 -6.12
CA LEU A 67 6.25 10.78 -7.53
C LEU A 67 5.66 12.05 -8.15
N ILE A 68 4.81 12.77 -7.42
CA ILE A 68 4.22 14.04 -7.88
C ILE A 68 5.29 15.11 -8.04
N THR A 69 6.17 15.29 -7.05
CA THR A 69 7.23 16.31 -7.11
C THR A 69 8.25 15.99 -8.20
N LYS A 70 8.67 14.73 -8.33
CA LYS A 70 9.65 14.30 -9.33
C LYS A 70 9.13 14.40 -10.76
N TYR A 71 7.86 14.09 -11.00
CA TYR A 71 7.27 14.06 -12.33
C TYR A 71 6.35 15.26 -12.62
N LYS A 72 6.49 16.37 -11.88
CA LYS A 72 5.63 17.57 -11.98
C LYS A 72 5.44 18.06 -13.43
N SER A 73 6.50 18.07 -14.24
CA SER A 73 6.47 18.51 -15.64
C SER A 73 5.83 17.50 -16.60
N ASN A 74 5.70 16.23 -16.20
CA ASN A 74 5.19 15.14 -17.04
C ASN A 74 4.23 14.22 -16.26
N LEU A 75 3.31 14.86 -15.52
CA LEU A 75 2.35 14.18 -14.65
C LEU A 75 1.45 13.23 -15.45
N LYS A 76 0.93 13.67 -16.61
CA LYS A 76 0.05 12.84 -17.47
C LYS A 76 0.69 11.49 -17.83
N LYS A 77 1.99 11.46 -18.11
CA LYS A 77 2.71 10.22 -18.46
C LYS A 77 2.97 9.32 -17.25
N ASN A 78 2.98 9.87 -16.04
CA ASN A 78 3.28 9.13 -14.80
C ASN A 78 2.06 8.96 -13.90
N ILE A 79 0.88 9.40 -14.33
CA ILE A 79 -0.34 9.43 -13.53
C ILE A 79 -0.73 8.03 -13.05
N PHE A 80 -0.53 7.02 -13.90
CA PHE A 80 -0.74 5.62 -13.55
C PHE A 80 0.07 5.19 -12.31
N TRP A 81 1.33 5.61 -12.22
CA TRP A 81 2.20 5.27 -11.08
C TRP A 81 1.82 6.02 -9.81
N ILE A 82 1.35 7.26 -9.96
CA ILE A 82 0.83 8.05 -8.84
C ILE A 82 -0.45 7.40 -8.29
N PHE A 83 -1.35 6.96 -9.18
CA PHE A 83 -2.56 6.23 -8.80
C PHE A 83 -2.24 4.93 -8.08
N ILE A 84 -1.32 4.11 -8.61
CA ILE A 84 -0.87 2.89 -7.93
C ILE A 84 -0.38 3.21 -6.52
N SER A 85 0.51 4.19 -6.40
CA SER A 85 1.07 4.57 -5.10
C SER A 85 0.00 5.05 -4.12
N ALA A 86 -1.10 5.63 -4.61
CA ALA A 86 -2.20 6.17 -3.80
C ALA A 86 -3.28 5.13 -3.41
N ILE A 87 -3.23 3.89 -3.93
CA ILE A 87 -4.23 2.85 -3.64
C ILE A 87 -4.45 2.65 -2.12
N PRO A 88 -3.41 2.49 -1.28
CA PRO A 88 -3.61 2.29 0.16
C PRO A 88 -4.30 3.48 0.84
N ILE A 89 -3.97 4.71 0.42
CA ILE A 89 -4.58 5.95 0.95
C ILE A 89 -6.06 5.99 0.58
N LEU A 90 -6.38 5.73 -0.69
CA LEU A 90 -7.76 5.73 -1.17
C LEU A 90 -8.62 4.71 -0.44
N TYR A 91 -8.10 3.50 -0.19
CA TYR A 91 -8.83 2.47 0.55
C TYR A 91 -9.21 2.93 1.97
N ILE A 92 -8.30 3.58 2.69
CA ILE A 92 -8.57 4.05 4.05
C ILE A 92 -9.54 5.22 4.05
N LEU A 93 -9.37 6.16 3.10
CA LEU A 93 -10.34 7.24 2.94
C LEU A 93 -11.75 6.66 2.69
N MET A 94 -11.87 5.63 1.85
CA MET A 94 -13.13 4.93 1.66
C MET A 94 -13.63 4.27 2.95
N MET A 95 -12.78 3.55 3.70
CA MET A 95 -13.18 2.95 4.97
C MET A 95 -13.68 3.98 5.98
N ILE A 96 -13.05 5.15 6.08
CA ILE A 96 -13.46 6.21 7.00
C ILE A 96 -14.77 6.86 6.55
N PHE A 97 -14.98 7.05 5.24
CA PHE A 97 -16.17 7.72 4.72
C PHE A 97 -17.42 6.82 4.62
N LEU A 98 -17.23 5.50 4.45
CA LEU A 98 -18.31 4.51 4.36
C LEU A 98 -18.71 3.91 5.71
N MET A 99 -18.00 4.24 6.78
CA MET A 99 -18.27 3.80 8.15
C MET A 99 -19.05 4.87 8.91
#